data_AF-A0A931TD05-F1
#
_entry.id   AF-A0A931TD05-F1
#
_cell.length_a   1.000
_cell.length_b   1.000
_cell.length_c   1.000
_cell.angle_alpha   90.00
_cell.angle_beta   90.00
_cell.angle_gamma   90.00
#
_symmetry.space_group_name_H-M   'P 1'
#
loop_
_entity.id
_entity.type
_entity.pdbx_description
1 polymer ?
#
loop_
_entity_poly.entity_id
_entity_poly.type
_entity_poly.pdbx_seq_one_letter_code
_entity_poly.pdbx_strand_id
1 'polypeptide(L)'
;MRGSGAPGCPRVSPTRCASWESSWRRPRRLPGGRHGPGARQATFSTEDGVVLVDRDRCIGCRYCIQACPYGARYLDPRARVADKCTFCYHRVATGLLPACVEACPTQARIFGDLRSKASRLVRFTRMNRIHVLKPSLNTQPKVYYAQLDGEVR
;
A
#
# COMPACT_ATOMS: atom_id res chain seq x y z
N MET A 1 -43.40 10.56 31.90
CA MET A 1 -42.33 11.54 32.16
C MET A 1 -41.09 11.15 31.35
N ARG A 2 -40.39 12.17 30.84
CA ARG A 2 -39.13 12.22 30.07
C ARG A 2 -38.25 10.96 30.14
N GLY A 3 -37.69 10.50 29.02
CA GLY A 3 -36.30 10.85 28.73
C GLY A 3 -35.75 10.23 27.44
N SER A 4 -35.13 11.08 26.63
CA SER A 4 -34.34 10.83 25.44
C SER A 4 -33.06 10.04 25.73
N GLY A 5 -32.78 8.97 24.97
CA GLY A 5 -31.50 8.26 24.93
C GLY A 5 -31.00 8.13 23.50
N ALA A 6 -29.79 8.63 23.23
CA ALA A 6 -29.15 8.69 21.91
C ALA A 6 -28.99 7.30 21.25
N PRO A 7 -28.99 7.19 19.90
CA PRO A 7 -28.72 5.92 19.23
C PRO A 7 -27.26 5.52 19.47
N GLY A 8 -27.10 4.40 20.19
CA GLY A 8 -25.81 3.81 20.53
C GLY A 8 -24.99 3.45 19.31
N CYS A 9 -23.71 3.82 19.34
CA CYS A 9 -22.70 3.40 18.38
C CYS A 9 -22.56 1.87 18.43
N PRO A 10 -22.76 1.12 17.32
CA PRO A 10 -22.69 -0.33 17.35
C PRO A 10 -21.25 -0.79 17.62
N ARG A 11 -21.08 -1.59 18.68
CA ARG A 11 -19.81 -2.24 19.05
C ARG A 11 -19.31 -3.09 17.89
N VAL A 12 -18.13 -2.74 17.37
CA VAL A 12 -17.46 -3.47 16.29
C VAL A 12 -16.82 -4.73 16.88
N SER A 13 -17.25 -5.92 16.44
CA SER A 13 -16.64 -7.18 16.88
C SER A 13 -15.27 -7.41 16.22
N PRO A 14 -14.33 -8.11 16.89
CA PRO A 14 -12.93 -8.20 16.44
C PRO A 14 -12.72 -9.01 15.15
N THR A 15 -13.73 -9.74 14.68
CA THR A 15 -13.65 -10.62 13.51
C THR A 15 -13.85 -9.91 12.17
N ARG A 16 -14.14 -8.60 12.13
CA ARG A 16 -14.35 -7.85 10.88
C ARG A 16 -13.09 -7.26 10.23
N CYS A 17 -11.92 -7.33 10.85
CA CYS A 17 -10.68 -6.83 10.21
C CYS A 17 -10.26 -7.65 8.98
N ALA A 18 -10.59 -8.94 8.91
CA ALA A 18 -10.24 -9.78 7.75
C ALA A 18 -11.14 -9.55 6.52
N SER A 19 -12.24 -8.80 6.65
CA SER A 19 -13.15 -8.50 5.53
C SER A 19 -12.76 -7.25 4.71
N TRP A 20 -11.73 -6.52 5.16
CA TRP A 20 -11.29 -5.28 4.54
C TRP A 20 -10.41 -5.47 3.28
N GLU A 21 -10.01 -6.71 2.97
CA GLU A 21 -9.31 -7.06 1.72
C GLU A 21 -10.29 -7.31 0.56
N SER A 22 -11.53 -7.73 0.85
CA SER A 22 -12.55 -8.02 -0.16
C SER A 22 -13.28 -6.79 -0.73
N SER A 23 -13.16 -5.62 -0.12
CA SER A 23 -13.72 -4.35 -0.66
C SER A 23 -12.86 -3.74 -1.78
N TRP A 24 -11.67 -4.31 -2.04
CA TRP A 24 -10.79 -3.94 -3.14
C TRP A 24 -11.01 -4.79 -4.40
N ARG A 25 -12.12 -5.51 -4.51
CA ARG A 25 -12.56 -5.99 -5.83
C ARG A 25 -12.80 -4.76 -6.70
N ARG A 26 -12.07 -4.70 -7.83
CA ARG A 26 -12.19 -3.65 -8.86
C ARG A 26 -13.66 -3.21 -8.95
N PRO A 27 -14.03 -1.94 -8.71
CA PRO A 27 -15.34 -1.49 -9.16
C PRO A 27 -15.40 -1.83 -10.65
N ARG A 28 -16.39 -2.65 -11.06
CA ARG A 28 -16.56 -3.04 -12.46
C ARG A 28 -16.41 -1.78 -13.28
N ARG A 29 -15.45 -1.74 -14.22
CA ARG A 29 -15.35 -0.64 -15.18
C ARG A 29 -16.69 -0.63 -15.91
N LEU A 30 -17.53 0.35 -15.62
CA LEU A 30 -18.69 0.61 -16.46
C LEU A 30 -18.13 0.99 -17.84
N PRO A 31 -18.74 0.50 -18.94
CA PRO A 31 -18.36 0.94 -20.27
C PRO A 31 -18.54 2.46 -20.32
N GLY A 32 -17.45 3.20 -20.59
CA GLY A 32 -17.45 4.67 -20.61
C GLY A 32 -16.70 5.39 -19.48
N GLY A 33 -15.96 4.70 -18.62
CA GLY A 33 -14.92 5.31 -17.76
C GLY A 33 -15.40 6.25 -16.64
N ARG A 34 -16.72 6.44 -16.46
CA ARG A 34 -17.26 7.24 -15.35
C ARG A 34 -17.67 6.33 -14.20
N HIS A 35 -16.93 6.43 -13.10
CA HIS A 35 -17.25 5.78 -11.83
C HIS A 35 -18.41 6.54 -11.15
N GLY A 36 -19.33 5.82 -10.52
CA GLY A 36 -20.56 6.37 -9.92
C GLY A 36 -20.33 7.43 -8.82
N PRO A 37 -21.36 8.22 -8.49
CA PRO A 37 -21.26 9.35 -7.57
C PRO A 37 -21.17 8.84 -6.12
N GLY A 38 -19.98 8.75 -5.55
CA GLY A 38 -19.86 8.53 -4.10
C GLY A 38 -18.53 7.98 -3.59
N ALA A 39 -17.78 7.23 -4.40
CA ALA A 39 -16.49 6.68 -3.97
C ALA A 39 -15.34 7.26 -4.81
N ARG A 40 -14.76 8.38 -4.34
CA ARG A 40 -13.54 8.96 -4.91
C ARG A 40 -12.30 8.14 -4.51
N GLN A 41 -12.30 6.84 -4.85
CA GLN A 41 -11.22 5.92 -4.50
C GLN A 41 -10.14 5.96 -5.59
N ALA A 42 -9.14 6.83 -5.37
CA ALA A 42 -8.01 7.03 -6.28
C ALA A 42 -6.83 6.08 -6.00
N THR A 43 -6.67 5.60 -4.75
CA THR A 43 -5.68 4.56 -4.44
C THR A 43 -6.26 3.19 -4.84
N PHE A 44 -5.45 2.31 -5.42
CA PHE A 44 -5.84 0.93 -5.74
C PHE A 44 -4.63 -0.02 -5.68
N SER A 45 -4.88 -1.32 -5.57
CA SER A 45 -3.85 -2.36 -5.62
C SER A 45 -3.88 -3.07 -6.98
N THR A 46 -2.69 -3.30 -7.55
CA THR A 46 -2.50 -4.11 -8.75
C THR A 46 -2.52 -5.61 -8.42
N GLU A 47 -2.65 -6.46 -9.43
CA GLU A 47 -2.59 -7.93 -9.29
C GLU A 47 -1.21 -8.41 -8.81
N ASP A 48 -0.17 -7.65 -9.15
CA ASP A 48 1.21 -7.83 -8.69
C ASP A 48 1.42 -7.43 -7.22
N GLY A 49 0.40 -6.86 -6.57
CA GLY A 49 0.46 -6.43 -5.16
C GLY A 49 1.07 -5.04 -4.95
N VAL A 50 1.30 -4.27 -6.02
CA VAL A 50 1.76 -2.88 -5.94
C VAL A 50 0.56 -1.95 -5.72
N VAL A 51 0.62 -1.11 -4.70
CA VAL A 51 -0.39 -0.06 -4.47
C VAL A 51 -0.05 1.15 -5.33
N LEU A 52 -0.98 1.68 -6.10
CA LEU A 52 -0.82 2.84 -6.97
C LEU A 52 -1.87 3.92 -6.66
N VAL A 53 -1.66 5.12 -7.21
CA VAL A 53 -2.61 6.24 -7.13
C VAL A 53 -2.96 6.66 -8.55
N ASP A 54 -4.25 6.63 -8.86
CA ASP A 54 -4.83 7.21 -10.08
C ASP A 54 -4.79 8.74 -9.96
N ARG A 55 -3.94 9.37 -10.77
CA ARG A 55 -3.74 10.83 -10.74
C ARG A 55 -4.98 11.57 -11.21
N ASP A 56 -5.70 11.05 -12.21
CA ASP A 56 -6.88 11.71 -12.79
C ASP A 56 -8.06 11.69 -11.82
N ARG A 57 -8.12 10.70 -10.93
CA ARG A 57 -9.14 10.60 -9.89
C ARG A 57 -8.75 11.29 -8.58
N CYS A 58 -7.48 11.60 -8.38
CA CYS A 58 -6.99 12.15 -7.13
C CYS A 58 -7.39 13.63 -7.00
N ILE A 59 -8.24 13.96 -6.03
CA ILE A 59 -8.66 15.35 -5.75
C ILE A 59 -7.77 16.08 -4.73
N GLY A 60 -6.63 15.50 -4.35
CA GLY A 60 -5.70 16.15 -3.42
C GLY A 60 -6.19 16.32 -1.97
N CYS A 61 -7.18 15.53 -1.52
CA CYS A 61 -7.78 15.64 -0.18
C CYS A 61 -6.87 15.29 1.01
N ARG A 62 -5.68 14.74 0.77
CA ARG A 62 -4.64 14.42 1.76
C ARG A 62 -5.00 13.37 2.83
N TYR A 63 -6.22 12.82 2.84
CA TYR A 63 -6.59 11.76 3.80
C TYR A 63 -5.67 10.55 3.72
N CYS A 64 -5.28 10.12 2.51
CA CYS A 64 -4.35 9.01 2.37
C CYS A 64 -2.94 9.31 2.90
N ILE A 65 -2.51 10.57 2.90
CA ILE A 65 -1.22 11.01 3.45
C ILE A 65 -1.27 10.90 4.97
N GLN A 66 -2.31 11.46 5.59
CA GLN A 66 -2.51 11.42 7.04
C GLN A 66 -2.72 9.99 7.57
N ALA A 67 -3.41 9.15 6.81
CA ALA A 67 -3.67 7.76 7.20
C ALA A 67 -2.43 6.86 7.11
N CYS A 68 -1.36 7.27 6.42
CA CYS A 68 -0.20 6.41 6.21
C CYS A 68 0.72 6.43 7.44
N PRO A 69 0.85 5.33 8.20
CA PRO A 69 1.66 5.31 9.41
C PRO A 69 3.18 5.36 9.12
N TYR A 70 3.56 5.21 7.85
CA TYR A 70 4.94 5.20 7.39
C TYR A 70 5.39 6.55 6.82
N GLY A 71 4.50 7.53 6.69
CA GLY A 71 4.82 8.79 6.01
C GLY A 71 5.22 8.59 4.54
N ALA A 72 4.86 7.46 3.92
CA ALA A 72 5.34 7.06 2.60
C ALA A 72 4.59 7.74 1.43
N ARG A 73 3.69 8.68 1.74
CA ARG A 73 2.86 9.42 0.79
C ARG A 73 3.09 10.91 0.98
N TYR A 74 3.15 11.63 -0.13
CA TYR A 74 3.31 13.08 -0.13
C TYR A 74 2.37 13.70 -1.15
N LEU A 75 2.19 15.02 -1.09
CA LEU A 75 1.43 15.75 -2.09
C LEU A 75 2.40 16.34 -3.11
N ASP A 76 2.19 16.06 -4.40
CA ASP A 76 2.93 16.70 -5.47
C ASP A 76 2.65 18.22 -5.46
N PRO A 77 3.67 19.09 -5.37
CA PRO A 77 3.47 20.53 -5.27
C PRO A 77 2.90 21.15 -6.55
N ARG A 78 3.15 20.55 -7.72
CA ARG A 78 2.71 21.03 -9.03
C ARG A 78 1.35 20.45 -9.40
N ALA A 79 1.22 19.13 -9.37
CA ALA A 79 0.02 18.44 -9.79
C ALA A 79 -1.09 18.45 -8.72
N ARG A 80 -0.76 18.79 -7.46
CA ARG A 80 -1.69 18.78 -6.30
C ARG A 80 -2.39 17.43 -6.09
N VAL A 81 -1.78 16.35 -6.57
CA VAL A 81 -2.21 14.96 -6.37
C VAL A 81 -1.31 14.27 -5.35
N ALA A 82 -1.83 13.23 -4.67
CA ALA A 82 -1.01 12.42 -3.79
C ALA A 82 -0.11 11.49 -4.60
N ASP A 83 1.16 11.38 -4.19
CA ASP A 83 2.13 10.48 -4.81
C ASP A 83 2.91 9.68 -3.74
N LYS A 84 3.58 8.61 -4.18
CA LYS A 84 4.33 7.66 -3.36
C LYS A 84 5.27 6.82 -4.23
N CYS A 85 6.25 6.16 -3.62
CA CYS A 85 7.07 5.16 -4.31
C CYS A 85 6.18 4.09 -4.97
N THR A 86 6.26 3.95 -6.29
CA THR A 86 5.46 2.99 -7.09
C THR A 86 6.21 1.71 -7.43
N PHE A 87 7.33 1.43 -6.75
CA PHE A 87 8.28 0.38 -7.13
C PHE A 87 8.73 0.47 -8.60
N CYS A 88 8.79 1.69 -9.13
CA CYS A 88 9.07 1.93 -10.54
C CYS A 88 8.19 1.06 -11.46
N TYR A 89 6.88 0.98 -11.20
CA TYR A 89 5.98 0.09 -11.94
C TYR A 89 6.12 0.21 -13.47
N HIS A 90 6.39 1.41 -13.98
CA HIS A 90 6.67 1.68 -15.40
C HIS A 90 7.91 0.94 -15.95
N ARG A 91 8.92 0.65 -15.12
CA ARG A 91 10.11 -0.16 -15.45
C ARG A 91 9.84 -1.65 -15.24
N VAL A 92 9.21 -2.00 -14.13
CA VAL A 92 8.95 -3.40 -13.79
C VAL A 92 8.02 -4.04 -14.82
N ALA A 93 7.05 -3.29 -15.34
CA ALA A 93 6.17 -3.75 -16.42
C ALA A 93 6.92 -4.11 -17.72
N THR A 94 8.11 -3.54 -17.95
CA THR A 94 8.96 -3.86 -19.12
C THR A 94 10.08 -4.84 -18.79
N GLY A 95 10.04 -5.49 -17.62
CA GLY A 95 11.04 -6.46 -17.18
C GLY A 95 12.32 -5.83 -16.63
N LEU A 96 12.36 -4.51 -16.45
CA LEU A 96 13.50 -3.81 -15.86
C LEU A 96 13.41 -3.74 -14.33
N LEU A 97 14.56 -3.69 -13.67
CA LEU A 97 14.61 -3.49 -12.22
C LEU A 97 14.21 -2.05 -11.84
N PRO A 98 13.69 -1.83 -10.62
CA PRO A 98 13.49 -0.49 -10.09
C PRO A 98 14.82 0.28 -10.04
N ALA A 99 14.77 1.56 -10.37
CA ALA A 99 15.97 2.40 -10.46
C ALA A 99 16.78 2.42 -9.15
N CYS A 100 16.11 2.41 -8.00
CA CYS A 100 16.80 2.42 -6.71
C CYS A 100 17.48 1.09 -6.35
N VAL A 101 17.08 -0.02 -6.99
CA VAL A 101 17.70 -1.34 -6.83
C VAL A 101 18.93 -1.43 -7.73
N GLU A 102 18.76 -1.01 -8.99
CA GLU A 102 19.82 -1.00 -9.99
C GLU A 102 20.97 -0.05 -9.65
N ALA A 103 20.65 1.14 -9.13
CA ALA A 103 21.65 2.14 -8.77
C ALA A 103 22.43 1.83 -7.47
N CYS A 104 22.07 0.79 -6.72
CA CYS A 104 22.68 0.52 -5.42
C CYS A 104 24.00 -0.26 -5.57
N PRO A 105 25.17 0.36 -5.31
CA PRO A 105 26.46 -0.30 -5.55
C PRO A 105 26.72 -1.47 -4.59
N THR A 106 26.22 -1.37 -3.36
CA THR A 106 26.38 -2.39 -2.32
C THR A 106 25.32 -3.49 -2.40
N GLN A 107 24.38 -3.41 -3.35
CA GLN A 107 23.26 -4.35 -3.48
C GLN A 107 22.42 -4.51 -2.21
N ALA A 108 22.30 -3.45 -1.41
CA ALA A 108 21.51 -3.44 -0.18
C ALA A 108 20.00 -3.63 -0.43
N ARG A 109 19.52 -3.39 -1.66
CA ARG A 109 18.11 -3.55 -2.04
C ARG A 109 17.97 -4.75 -2.96
N ILE A 110 17.04 -5.65 -2.61
CA ILE A 110 16.69 -6.82 -3.42
C ILE A 110 15.22 -6.68 -3.80
N PHE A 111 14.92 -6.80 -5.08
CA PHE A 111 13.55 -6.74 -5.61
C PHE A 111 13.23 -8.02 -6.36
N GLY A 112 11.99 -8.49 -6.25
CA GLY A 112 11.54 -9.70 -6.91
C GLY A 112 10.14 -10.10 -6.49
N ASP A 113 9.59 -11.09 -7.19
CA ASP A 113 8.30 -11.69 -6.87
C ASP A 113 8.40 -12.55 -5.60
N LEU A 114 7.41 -12.40 -4.71
CA LEU A 114 7.28 -13.18 -3.48
C LEU A 114 6.66 -14.56 -3.73
N ARG A 115 5.97 -14.76 -4.86
CA ARG A 115 5.34 -16.05 -5.22
C ARG A 115 6.33 -17.01 -5.87
N SER A 116 7.33 -16.49 -6.59
CA SER A 116 8.37 -17.30 -7.23
C SER A 116 9.44 -17.77 -6.24
N LYS A 117 9.55 -19.10 -6.04
CA LYS A 117 10.60 -19.72 -5.20
C LYS A 117 12.02 -19.49 -5.72
N ALA A 118 12.16 -19.21 -7.02
CA ALA A 118 13.45 -18.92 -7.65
C ALA A 118 13.92 -17.46 -7.43
N SER A 119 13.04 -16.59 -6.93
CA SER A 119 13.35 -15.17 -6.71
C SER A 119 14.49 -14.99 -5.70
N ARG A 120 15.47 -14.13 -6.04
CA ARG A 120 16.55 -13.73 -5.12
C ARG A 120 16.00 -13.22 -3.79
N LEU A 121 14.85 -12.53 -3.83
CA LEU A 121 14.16 -12.04 -2.64
C LEU A 121 13.71 -13.19 -1.73
N VAL A 122 13.02 -14.20 -2.28
CA VAL A 122 12.53 -15.36 -1.51
C VAL A 122 13.69 -16.19 -0.94
N ARG A 123 14.78 -16.35 -1.70
CA ARG A 123 15.98 -17.00 -1.16
C ARG A 123 16.58 -16.19 -0.01
N PHE A 124 16.68 -14.86 -0.15
CA PHE A 124 17.23 -14.00 0.89
C PHE A 124 16.38 -14.01 2.17
N THR A 125 15.05 -13.96 2.07
CA THR A 125 14.16 -13.98 3.24
C THR A 125 14.17 -15.31 3.98
N ARG A 126 14.49 -16.44 3.31
CA ARG A 126 14.65 -17.75 3.95
C ARG A 126 15.96 -17.91 4.71
N MET A 127 17.02 -17.22 4.27
CA MET A 127 18.35 -17.35 4.86
C MET A 127 18.63 -16.32 5.97
N ASN A 128 17.81 -15.28 6.08
CA ASN A 128 18.02 -14.17 7.01
C ASN A 128 16.82 -13.98 7.94
N ARG A 129 17.07 -13.42 9.14
CA ARG A 129 15.99 -12.93 10.00
C ARG A 129 15.44 -11.64 9.43
N ILE A 130 14.15 -11.67 9.09
CA ILE A 130 13.46 -10.56 8.44
C ILE A 130 12.52 -9.87 9.44
N HIS A 131 12.51 -8.54 9.36
CA HIS A 131 11.63 -7.67 10.09
C HIS A 131 10.81 -6.80 9.14
N VAL A 132 9.65 -6.34 9.61
CA VAL A 132 8.81 -5.34 8.95
C VAL A 132 8.72 -4.12 9.86
N LEU A 133 8.52 -2.95 9.28
CA LEU A 133 8.34 -1.73 10.05
C LEU A 133 6.97 -1.72 10.72
N LYS A 134 6.93 -1.36 12.01
CA LYS A 134 5.71 -1.19 12.80
C LYS A 134 4.79 -2.42 12.73
N PRO A 135 5.27 -3.61 13.14
CA PRO A 135 4.52 -4.86 13.01
C PRO A 135 3.18 -4.82 13.78
N SER A 136 3.09 -4.03 14.86
CA SER A 136 1.88 -3.85 15.66
C SER A 136 0.69 -3.25 14.89
N LEU A 137 0.94 -2.56 13.78
CA LEU A 137 -0.11 -1.90 12.99
C LEU A 137 -0.77 -2.83 11.97
N ASN A 138 -0.29 -4.06 11.81
CA ASN A 138 -0.87 -5.11 10.96
C ASN A 138 -1.23 -4.65 9.52
N THR A 139 -0.44 -3.76 8.93
CA THR A 139 -0.69 -3.23 7.56
C THR A 139 -0.18 -4.16 6.45
N GLN A 140 0.44 -5.28 6.83
CA GLN A 140 1.05 -6.28 5.93
C GLN A 140 1.96 -5.67 4.84
N PRO A 141 2.99 -4.87 5.20
CA PRO A 141 3.84 -4.20 4.23
C PRO A 141 4.63 -5.19 3.36
N LYS A 142 4.97 -4.78 2.13
CA LYS A 142 5.73 -5.59 1.16
C LYS A 142 7.22 -5.23 1.08
N VAL A 143 7.71 -4.52 2.10
CA VAL A 143 9.14 -4.17 2.25
C VAL A 143 9.65 -4.83 3.52
N TYR A 144 10.76 -5.53 3.37
CA TYR A 144 11.34 -6.39 4.37
C TYR A 144 12.77 -5.94 4.67
N TYR A 145 13.15 -5.93 5.94
CA TYR A 145 14.45 -5.47 6.41
C TYR A 145 15.19 -6.63 7.07
N ALA A 146 16.44 -6.85 6.66
CA ALA A 146 17.37 -7.67 7.43
C ALA A 146 18.03 -6.79 8.51
N GLN A 147 18.25 -7.35 9.70
CA GLN A 147 19.01 -6.68 10.77
C GLN A 147 18.46 -5.30 11.16
N LEU A 148 17.12 -5.17 11.24
CA LEU A 148 16.50 -3.94 11.70
C LEU A 148 16.73 -3.77 13.21
N ASP A 149 17.33 -2.65 13.61
CA ASP A 149 17.57 -2.30 15.01
C ASP A 149 16.26 -2.10 15.78
N GLY A 150 16.30 -2.38 17.10
CA GLY A 150 15.14 -2.29 17.97
C GLY A 150 14.52 -0.90 18.05
N GLU A 151 15.33 0.15 17.91
CA GLU A 151 14.89 1.56 17.96
C GLU A 151 13.96 1.96 16.82
N VAL A 152 14.01 1.24 15.70
CA VAL A 152 13.28 1.57 14.45
C VAL A 152 12.12 0.60 14.19
N ARG A 153 11.88 -0.34 15.12
CA ARG A 153 11.01 -1.51 14.91
C ARG A 153 9.53 -1.22 15.13
#